data_AF-A0A8X7CRA8-F1
#
_entry.id   AF-A0A8X7CRA8-F1
#
_cell.length_a   1.000
_cell.length_b   1.000
_cell.length_c   1.000
_cell.angle_alpha   90.00
_cell.angle_beta   90.00
_cell.angle_gamma   90.00
#
_symmetry.space_group_name_H-M   'P 1'
#
loop_
_entity.id
_entity.type
_entity.pdbx_description
1 polymer ?
#
loop_
_entity_poly.entity_id
_entity_poly.type
_entity_poly.pdbx_seq_one_letter_code
_entity_poly.pdbx_strand_id
1 'polypeptide(L)'
;MRDAVTVYYVGYGISLIALSLALWIFMYFKELRCLRNTIHANLMFTYLLLDITWICTAKLQSSQNYIANRIACFLTIFLTYLMGTNFFWMFVEGLYLFILVVKTFTVDNIKMYVYALIGWVSPALVVAIWAGVKGHIGNSIEDVLAPQGCPWQRRDYYDYIFISPVILVLLSCIHQQYKLLSEHLKSYSIDILGKLYFLSNWAVYFRSEEQTAHKKCKSICARVKKQKRIA
;
A
#
# COMPACT_ATOMS: atom_id res chain seq x y z
N MET A 1 -18.25 26.83 11.26
CA MET A 1 -18.06 26.02 10.02
C MET A 1 -16.81 26.43 9.24
N ARG A 2 -16.48 27.72 9.12
CA ARG A 2 -15.26 28.18 8.42
C ARG A 2 -13.97 27.67 9.08
N ASP A 3 -13.94 27.56 10.40
CA ASP A 3 -12.75 27.14 11.16
C ASP A 3 -12.39 25.69 10.90
N ALA A 4 -13.39 24.80 10.85
CA ALA A 4 -13.17 23.38 10.54
C ALA A 4 -12.62 23.19 9.12
N VAL A 5 -13.17 23.90 8.14
CA VAL A 5 -12.70 23.85 6.74
C VAL A 5 -11.26 24.33 6.62
N THR A 6 -10.91 25.44 7.29
CA THR A 6 -9.55 25.96 7.31
C THR A 6 -8.56 24.97 7.92
N VAL A 7 -8.93 24.30 9.02
CA VAL A 7 -8.08 23.26 9.65
C VAL A 7 -7.81 22.11 8.68
N TYR A 8 -8.82 21.64 7.93
CA TYR A 8 -8.61 20.60 6.91
C TYR A 8 -7.61 21.06 5.84
N TYR A 9 -7.78 22.25 5.26
CA TYR A 9 -6.87 22.74 4.21
C TYR A 9 -5.42 22.92 4.71
N VAL A 10 -5.24 23.43 5.93
CA VAL A 10 -3.90 23.58 6.53
C VAL A 10 -3.26 22.22 6.80
N GLY A 11 -4.02 21.26 7.34
CA GLY A 11 -3.55 19.90 7.59
C GLY A 11 -3.09 19.17 6.32
N TYR A 12 -3.88 19.26 5.24
CA TYR A 12 -3.49 18.69 3.95
C TYR A 12 -2.27 19.41 3.35
N GLY A 13 -2.16 20.72 3.51
CA GLY A 13 -0.99 21.47 3.04
C GLY A 13 0.33 21.05 3.73
N ILE A 14 0.30 20.90 5.06
CA ILE A 14 1.47 20.44 5.84
C ILE A 14 1.85 19.02 5.43
N SER A 15 0.86 18.13 5.30
CA SER A 15 1.07 16.73 4.89
C SER A 15 1.71 16.66 3.50
N LEU A 16 1.25 17.47 2.56
CA LEU A 16 1.79 17.54 1.21
C LEU A 16 3.26 17.97 1.18
N ILE A 17 3.64 18.99 1.97
CA ILE A 17 5.04 19.42 2.07
C ILE A 17 5.91 18.31 2.66
N ALA A 18 5.47 17.69 3.77
CA ALA A 18 6.21 16.62 4.42
C ALA A 18 6.42 15.40 3.50
N LEU A 19 5.36 14.96 2.81
CA LEU A 19 5.40 13.86 1.85
C LEU A 19 6.29 14.18 0.65
N SER A 20 6.25 15.41 0.15
CA SER A 20 7.09 15.87 -0.95
C SER A 20 8.57 15.80 -0.57
N LEU A 21 8.93 16.28 0.63
CA LEU A 21 10.31 16.21 1.13
C LEU A 21 10.78 14.75 1.32
N ALA A 22 9.92 13.89 1.87
CA ALA A 22 10.23 12.47 2.03
C ALA A 22 10.51 11.79 0.69
N LEU A 23 9.64 12.00 -0.31
CA LEU A 23 9.84 11.48 -1.67
C LEU A 23 11.10 12.03 -2.33
N TRP A 24 11.37 13.33 -2.16
CA TRP A 24 12.58 13.96 -2.69
C TRP A 24 13.85 13.31 -2.15
N ILE A 25 13.91 13.09 -0.83
CA ILE A 25 15.04 12.43 -0.17
C ILE A 25 15.22 10.99 -0.69
N PHE A 26 14.13 10.22 -0.81
CA PHE A 26 14.20 8.85 -1.33
C PHE A 26 14.62 8.78 -2.81
N MET A 27 14.24 9.77 -3.62
CA MET A 27 14.66 9.86 -5.01
C MET A 27 16.13 10.26 -5.15
N TYR A 28 16.60 11.20 -4.31
CA TYR A 28 17.96 11.72 -4.33
C TYR A 28 19.00 10.64 -3.98
N PHE A 29 18.78 9.90 -2.89
CA PHE A 29 19.69 8.84 -2.46
C PHE A 29 19.44 7.53 -3.21
N LYS A 30 20.05 7.41 -4.41
CA LYS A 30 19.97 6.20 -5.24
C LYS A 30 20.43 4.92 -4.51
N GLU A 31 21.36 5.04 -3.57
CA GLU A 31 21.88 3.91 -2.78
C GLU A 31 20.86 3.30 -1.81
N LEU A 32 19.77 4.01 -1.48
CA LEU A 32 18.71 3.53 -0.58
C LEU A 32 17.59 2.76 -1.31
N ARG A 33 17.64 2.59 -2.64
CA ARG A 33 16.58 1.96 -3.45
C ARG A 33 16.62 0.43 -3.34
N CYS A 34 16.24 -0.08 -2.17
CA CYS A 34 15.89 -1.49 -1.98
C CYS A 34 14.40 -1.73 -2.31
N LEU A 35 14.02 -2.99 -2.58
CA LEU A 35 12.62 -3.38 -2.89
C LEU A 35 11.60 -2.83 -1.87
N ARG A 36 11.92 -2.93 -0.57
CA ARG A 36 11.12 -2.33 0.53
C ARG A 36 10.97 -0.82 0.37
N ASN A 37 12.06 -0.11 0.12
CA ASN A 37 12.04 1.34 -0.03
C ASN A 37 11.22 1.78 -1.26
N THR A 38 11.20 0.96 -2.33
CA THR A 38 10.37 1.28 -3.49
C THR A 38 8.88 1.07 -3.23
N ILE A 39 8.49 0.07 -2.43
CA ILE A 39 7.09 -0.10 -2.00
C ILE A 39 6.64 1.12 -1.19
N HIS A 40 7.43 1.55 -0.20
CA HIS A 40 7.12 2.76 0.57
C HIS A 40 7.11 4.02 -0.31
N ALA A 41 8.02 4.13 -1.28
CA ALA A 41 8.02 5.27 -2.19
C ALA A 41 6.73 5.34 -3.02
N ASN A 42 6.21 4.21 -3.50
CA ASN A 42 4.93 4.16 -4.20
C ASN A 42 3.75 4.54 -3.28
N LEU A 43 3.76 4.08 -2.02
CA LEU A 43 2.75 4.47 -1.03
C LEU A 43 2.76 6.00 -0.80
N MET A 44 3.92 6.57 -0.52
CA MET A 44 4.08 8.03 -0.34
C MET A 44 3.67 8.81 -1.59
N PHE A 45 3.97 8.29 -2.79
CA PHE A 45 3.56 8.89 -4.05
C PHE A 45 2.04 8.87 -4.24
N THR A 46 1.37 7.77 -3.92
CA THR A 46 -0.11 7.70 -4.00
C THR A 46 -0.78 8.64 -2.99
N TYR A 47 -0.22 8.80 -1.79
CA TYR A 47 -0.70 9.80 -0.81
C TYR A 47 -0.51 11.23 -1.31
N LEU A 48 0.64 11.55 -1.90
CA LEU A 48 0.89 12.86 -2.48
C LEU A 48 -0.15 13.19 -3.57
N LEU A 49 -0.41 12.25 -4.49
CA LEU A 49 -1.42 12.43 -5.53
C LEU A 49 -2.83 12.57 -4.97
N LEU A 50 -3.16 11.84 -3.90
CA LEU A 50 -4.45 11.92 -3.24
C LEU A 50 -4.68 13.32 -2.65
N ASP A 51 -3.70 13.85 -1.90
CA ASP A 51 -3.77 15.18 -1.29
C ASP A 51 -3.91 16.28 -2.36
N ILE A 52 -3.11 16.21 -3.43
CA ILE A 52 -3.20 17.15 -4.56
C ILE A 52 -4.59 17.08 -5.20
N THR A 53 -5.07 15.86 -5.52
CA THR A 53 -6.36 15.67 -6.20
C THR A 53 -7.52 16.14 -5.33
N TRP A 54 -7.47 15.89 -4.02
CA TRP A 54 -8.50 16.33 -3.08
C TRP A 54 -8.57 17.86 -3.00
N ILE A 55 -7.42 18.53 -2.87
CA ILE A 55 -7.35 20.00 -2.86
C ILE A 55 -7.87 20.57 -4.20
N CYS A 56 -7.43 20.02 -5.33
CA CYS A 56 -7.92 20.43 -6.65
C CYS A 56 -9.44 20.27 -6.77
N THR A 57 -9.98 19.12 -6.39
CA THR A 57 -11.42 18.83 -6.44
C THR A 57 -12.20 19.81 -5.57
N ALA A 58 -11.75 20.08 -4.35
CA ALA A 58 -12.41 21.02 -3.43
C ALA A 58 -12.39 22.47 -3.95
N LYS A 59 -11.29 22.90 -4.60
CA LYS A 59 -11.21 24.22 -5.25
C LYS A 59 -12.15 24.33 -6.44
N LEU A 60 -12.19 23.30 -7.29
CA LEU A 60 -13.03 23.29 -8.49
C LEU A 60 -14.52 23.25 -8.15
N GLN A 61 -14.92 22.51 -7.11
CA GLN A 61 -16.30 22.45 -6.64
C GLN A 61 -16.80 23.79 -6.07
N SER A 62 -15.91 24.61 -5.51
CA SER A 62 -16.26 25.96 -5.06
C SER A 62 -16.48 26.94 -6.21
N SER A 63 -16.08 26.59 -7.43
CA SER A 63 -16.23 27.43 -8.61
C SER A 63 -17.60 27.20 -9.25
N GLN A 64 -18.39 28.26 -9.49
CA GLN A 64 -19.70 28.15 -10.18
C GLN A 64 -19.58 27.96 -11.71
N ASN A 65 -18.42 27.52 -12.20
CA ASN A 65 -18.18 27.31 -13.63
C ASN A 65 -18.61 25.90 -14.04
N TYR A 66 -19.42 25.79 -15.10
CA TYR A 66 -19.87 24.50 -15.64
C TYR A 66 -18.70 23.58 -16.03
N ILE A 67 -17.64 24.14 -16.63
CA ILE A 67 -16.42 23.40 -17.00
C ILE A 67 -15.73 22.86 -15.74
N ALA A 68 -15.63 23.69 -14.69
CA ALA A 68 -14.97 23.30 -13.45
C ALA A 68 -15.73 22.17 -12.74
N ASN A 69 -17.06 22.21 -12.74
CA ASN A 69 -17.88 21.13 -12.20
C ASN A 69 -17.65 19.81 -12.96
N ARG A 70 -17.58 19.87 -14.30
CA ARG A 70 -17.33 18.68 -15.13
C ARG A 70 -15.94 18.08 -14.87
N ILE A 71 -14.92 18.92 -14.69
CA ILE A 71 -13.57 18.47 -14.32
C ILE A 71 -13.56 17.89 -12.91
N ALA A 72 -14.23 18.52 -11.94
CA ALA A 72 -14.37 17.99 -10.58
C ALA A 72 -15.02 16.60 -10.58
N CYS A 73 -16.00 16.36 -11.45
CA CYS A 73 -16.61 15.06 -11.67
C CYS A 73 -15.59 13.96 -11.99
N PHE A 74 -14.73 14.19 -12.98
CA PHE A 74 -13.69 13.25 -13.39
C PHE A 74 -12.63 13.08 -12.30
N LEU A 75 -12.28 14.17 -11.62
CA LEU A 75 -11.35 14.12 -10.49
C LEU A 75 -11.90 13.30 -9.33
N THR A 76 -13.22 13.28 -9.09
CA THR A 76 -13.83 12.41 -8.06
C THR A 76 -13.60 10.93 -8.38
N ILE A 77 -13.76 10.51 -9.65
CA ILE A 77 -13.47 9.12 -10.06
C ILE A 77 -11.98 8.81 -9.85
N PHE A 78 -11.10 9.73 -10.25
CA PHE A 78 -9.66 9.58 -10.08
C PHE A 78 -9.26 9.51 -8.59
N LEU A 79 -9.93 10.30 -7.74
CA LEU A 79 -9.72 10.28 -6.29
C LEU A 79 -10.14 8.95 -5.68
N THR A 80 -11.27 8.38 -6.08
CA THR A 80 -11.71 7.04 -5.65
C THR A 80 -10.70 5.97 -6.07
N TYR A 81 -10.15 6.07 -7.28
CA TYR A 81 -9.06 5.20 -7.75
C TYR A 81 -7.78 5.33 -6.93
N LEU A 82 -7.32 6.56 -6.66
CA LEU A 82 -6.13 6.80 -5.85
C LEU A 82 -6.31 6.30 -4.41
N MET A 83 -7.50 6.49 -3.83
CA MET A 83 -7.82 6.00 -2.50
C MET A 83 -7.79 4.47 -2.45
N GLY A 84 -8.40 3.79 -3.43
CA GLY A 84 -8.32 2.33 -3.55
C GLY A 84 -6.88 1.84 -3.73
N THR A 85 -6.13 2.48 -4.62
CA THR A 85 -4.72 2.19 -4.86
C THR A 85 -3.89 2.33 -3.59
N ASN A 86 -4.13 3.37 -2.79
CA ASN A 86 -3.46 3.55 -1.51
C ASN A 86 -3.72 2.39 -0.54
N PHE A 87 -4.98 1.95 -0.41
CA PHE A 87 -5.33 0.78 0.40
C PHE A 87 -4.64 -0.50 -0.09
N PHE A 88 -4.62 -0.74 -1.41
CA PHE A 88 -3.94 -1.90 -1.98
C PHE A 88 -2.41 -1.83 -1.81
N TRP A 89 -1.78 -0.65 -1.87
CA TRP A 89 -0.35 -0.51 -1.60
C TRP A 89 0.00 -0.75 -0.13
N MET A 90 -0.83 -0.27 0.80
CA MET A 90 -0.70 -0.59 2.23
C MET A 90 -0.84 -2.10 2.48
N PHE A 91 -1.77 -2.75 1.77
CA PHE A 91 -1.94 -4.19 1.80
C PHE A 91 -0.71 -4.94 1.25
N VAL A 92 -0.17 -4.51 0.12
CA VAL A 92 1.06 -5.07 -0.46
C VAL A 92 2.26 -4.92 0.48
N GLU A 93 2.37 -3.79 1.18
CA GLU A 93 3.38 -3.57 2.21
C GLU A 93 3.23 -4.56 3.37
N GLY A 94 2.01 -4.76 3.88
CA GLY A 94 1.71 -5.73 4.92
C GLY A 94 2.03 -7.17 4.50
N LEU A 95 1.62 -7.57 3.29
CA LEU A 95 1.96 -8.87 2.70
C LEU A 95 3.46 -9.06 2.54
N TYR A 96 4.18 -8.03 2.08
CA TYR A 96 5.62 -8.08 1.90
C TYR A 96 6.35 -8.33 3.22
N LEU A 97 5.99 -7.61 4.28
CA LEU A 97 6.54 -7.83 5.62
C LEU A 97 6.19 -9.22 6.15
N PHE A 98 4.97 -9.69 5.93
CA PHE A 98 4.53 -11.02 6.35
C PHE A 98 5.32 -12.15 5.67
N ILE A 99 5.50 -12.07 4.33
CA ILE A 99 6.28 -13.05 3.57
C ILE A 99 7.74 -13.06 4.01
N LEU A 100 8.33 -11.88 4.28
CA LEU A 100 9.69 -11.75 4.79
C LEU A 100 9.89 -12.50 6.12
N VAL A 101 8.88 -12.47 7.00
CA VAL A 101 8.92 -13.12 8.32
C VAL A 101 8.69 -14.63 8.21
N VAL A 102 7.73 -15.08 7.40
CA VAL A 102 7.34 -16.49 7.32
C VAL A 102 8.25 -17.29 6.39
N LYS A 103 8.63 -16.73 5.24
CA LYS A 103 9.53 -17.40 4.29
C LYS A 103 10.95 -16.91 4.49
N THR A 104 11.68 -17.61 5.35
CA THR A 104 13.12 -17.40 5.55
C THR A 104 13.89 -17.70 4.25
N PHE A 105 14.29 -16.64 3.55
CA PHE A 105 15.36 -16.64 2.53
C PHE A 105 15.17 -17.51 1.26
N THR A 106 14.05 -17.37 0.54
CA THR A 106 13.99 -17.70 -0.90
C THR A 106 13.16 -16.65 -1.65
N VAL A 107 13.64 -15.40 -1.67
CA VAL A 107 13.03 -14.29 -2.43
C VAL A 107 13.96 -13.85 -3.56
N ASP A 108 14.74 -14.76 -4.13
CA ASP A 108 15.75 -14.37 -5.13
C ASP A 108 15.16 -14.04 -6.51
N ASN A 109 13.87 -14.30 -6.79
CA ASN A 109 13.30 -14.07 -8.13
C ASN A 109 11.80 -13.72 -8.22
N ILE A 110 11.11 -13.36 -7.13
CA ILE A 110 9.74 -12.83 -7.29
C ILE A 110 9.85 -11.39 -7.81
N LYS A 111 9.55 -11.22 -9.10
CA LYS A 111 9.64 -9.93 -9.81
C LYS A 111 8.80 -8.89 -9.06
N MET A 112 9.44 -7.82 -8.59
CA MET A 112 8.81 -6.61 -8.02
C MET A 112 7.62 -6.12 -8.84
N TYR A 113 7.66 -6.37 -10.15
CA TYR A 113 6.59 -6.10 -11.09
C TYR A 113 5.24 -6.75 -10.72
N VAL A 114 5.22 -7.96 -10.13
CA VAL A 114 3.97 -8.63 -9.73
C VAL A 114 3.29 -7.86 -8.58
N TYR A 115 4.06 -7.41 -7.59
CA TYR A 115 3.52 -6.60 -6.49
C TYR A 115 3.03 -5.23 -7.00
N ALA A 116 3.75 -4.62 -7.94
CA ALA A 116 3.31 -3.39 -8.58
C ALA A 116 2.02 -3.60 -9.40
N LEU A 117 1.92 -4.70 -10.16
CA LEU A 117 0.70 -5.03 -10.90
C LEU A 117 -0.50 -5.20 -9.97
N ILE A 118 -0.34 -5.89 -8.84
CA ILE A 118 -1.43 -6.06 -7.88
C ILE A 118 -1.84 -4.70 -7.29
N GLY A 119 -0.86 -3.88 -6.90
CA GLY A 119 -1.10 -2.56 -6.32
C GLY A 119 -1.81 -1.58 -7.26
N TRP A 120 -1.61 -1.69 -8.58
CA TRP A 120 -2.19 -0.77 -9.58
C TRP A 120 -3.40 -1.33 -10.34
N VAL A 121 -3.38 -2.60 -10.74
CA VAL A 121 -4.43 -3.20 -11.60
C VAL A 121 -5.67 -3.56 -10.78
N SER A 122 -5.49 -4.12 -9.58
CA SER A 122 -6.61 -4.48 -8.70
C SER A 122 -7.54 -3.29 -8.39
N PRO A 123 -7.06 -2.13 -7.90
CA PRO A 123 -7.92 -0.97 -7.69
C PRO A 123 -8.55 -0.44 -8.97
N ALA A 124 -7.86 -0.51 -10.11
CA ALA A 124 -8.38 -0.06 -11.40
C ALA A 124 -9.62 -0.86 -11.81
N LEU A 125 -9.60 -2.19 -11.64
CA LEU A 125 -10.73 -3.06 -11.95
C LEU A 125 -11.93 -2.77 -11.05
N VAL A 126 -11.71 -2.64 -9.74
CA VAL A 126 -12.80 -2.34 -8.78
C VAL A 126 -13.44 -0.99 -9.10
N VAL A 127 -12.64 0.05 -9.36
CA VAL A 127 -13.15 1.38 -9.67
C VAL A 127 -13.82 1.43 -11.05
N ALA A 128 -13.33 0.70 -12.05
CA ALA A 128 -13.97 0.62 -13.35
C ALA A 128 -15.38 0.01 -13.24
N ILE A 129 -15.55 -1.06 -12.45
CA ILE A 129 -16.86 -1.67 -12.20
C ILE A 129 -17.77 -0.68 -11.46
N TRP A 130 -17.29 -0.06 -10.38
CA TRP A 130 -18.07 0.93 -9.63
C TRP A 130 -18.48 2.13 -10.49
N ALA A 131 -17.54 2.69 -11.28
CA ALA A 131 -17.79 3.84 -12.14
C ALA A 131 -18.75 3.50 -13.28
N GLY A 132 -18.65 2.28 -13.84
CA GLY A 132 -19.58 1.77 -14.85
C GLY A 132 -20.99 1.61 -14.30
N VAL A 133 -21.14 0.96 -13.15
CA VAL A 133 -22.45 0.78 -12.49
C VAL A 133 -23.08 2.14 -12.14
N LYS A 134 -22.32 3.05 -11.53
CA LYS A 134 -22.79 4.42 -11.25
C LYS A 134 -23.07 5.22 -12.51
N GLY A 135 -22.32 5.01 -13.60
CA GLY A 135 -22.58 5.67 -14.88
C GLY A 135 -23.90 5.23 -15.50
N HIS A 136 -24.15 3.93 -15.58
CA HIS A 136 -25.39 3.38 -16.16
C HIS A 136 -26.64 3.76 -15.36
N ILE A 137 -26.57 3.64 -14.03
CA ILE A 137 -27.71 3.95 -13.14
C ILE A 137 -27.85 5.47 -12.99
N GLY A 138 -26.74 6.18 -12.89
CA GLY A 138 -26.67 7.64 -12.76
C GLY A 138 -27.32 8.34 -13.94
N ASN A 139 -26.96 7.98 -15.18
CA ASN A 139 -27.56 8.58 -16.38
C ASN A 139 -29.11 8.47 -16.38
N SER A 140 -29.63 7.32 -15.93
CA SER A 140 -31.07 7.07 -15.89
C SER A 140 -31.81 7.94 -14.86
N ILE A 141 -31.14 8.32 -13.76
CA ILE A 141 -31.73 9.12 -12.66
C ILE A 141 -31.44 10.62 -12.84
N GLU A 142 -30.29 10.96 -13.43
CA GLU A 142 -29.82 12.33 -13.62
C GLU A 142 -30.63 13.08 -14.68
N ASP A 143 -31.08 12.37 -15.74
CA ASP A 143 -32.04 12.87 -16.72
C ASP A 143 -33.39 13.28 -16.10
N VAL A 144 -33.73 12.75 -14.91
CA VAL A 144 -35.01 12.98 -14.24
C VAL A 144 -34.92 14.03 -13.11
N LEU A 145 -33.78 14.11 -12.39
CA LEU A 145 -33.65 14.97 -11.19
C LEU A 145 -32.71 16.19 -11.33
N ALA A 146 -31.70 16.17 -12.21
CA ALA A 146 -30.77 17.30 -12.39
C ALA A 146 -29.87 17.12 -13.63
N PRO A 147 -30.10 17.82 -14.76
CA PRO A 147 -29.35 17.62 -16.02
C PRO A 147 -27.87 18.09 -16.00
N GLN A 148 -27.37 18.55 -14.84
CA GLN A 148 -26.00 19.05 -14.66
C GLN A 148 -25.34 18.50 -13.37
N GLY A 149 -25.87 17.38 -12.87
CA GLY A 149 -25.31 16.68 -11.71
C GLY A 149 -23.97 16.01 -12.03
N CYS A 150 -23.41 15.34 -11.02
CA CYS A 150 -22.29 14.43 -11.20
C CYS A 150 -22.68 13.10 -10.56
N PRO A 151 -22.88 12.02 -11.33
CA PRO A 151 -23.47 10.80 -10.80
C PRO A 151 -22.53 10.13 -9.78
N TRP A 152 -21.22 10.33 -9.93
CA TRP A 152 -20.20 9.76 -9.04
C TRP A 152 -20.03 10.51 -7.70
N GLN A 153 -20.60 11.71 -7.55
CA GLN A 153 -20.51 12.50 -6.31
C GLN A 153 -21.59 12.12 -5.28
N ARG A 154 -22.69 11.49 -5.70
CA ARG A 154 -23.80 11.13 -4.81
C ARG A 154 -23.42 9.91 -3.96
N ARG A 155 -23.69 9.99 -2.65
CA ARG A 155 -23.58 8.81 -1.76
C ARG A 155 -24.77 7.92 -2.03
N ASP A 156 -24.50 6.70 -2.47
CA ASP A 156 -25.51 5.70 -2.80
C ASP A 156 -25.13 4.36 -2.21
N TYR A 157 -26.08 3.43 -2.15
CA TYR A 157 -25.84 2.06 -1.69
C TYR A 157 -24.73 1.34 -2.51
N TYR A 158 -24.46 1.78 -3.73
CA TYR A 158 -23.40 1.25 -4.59
C TYR A 158 -21.97 1.53 -4.09
N ASP A 159 -21.78 2.43 -3.10
CA ASP A 159 -20.48 2.63 -2.47
C ASP A 159 -20.01 1.38 -1.70
N TYR A 160 -20.94 0.50 -1.28
CA TYR A 160 -20.60 -0.81 -0.69
C TYR A 160 -19.95 -1.78 -1.68
N ILE A 161 -20.16 -1.63 -2.99
CA ILE A 161 -19.51 -2.46 -4.02
C ILE A 161 -17.98 -2.25 -4.00
N PHE A 162 -17.54 -1.02 -3.71
CA PHE A 162 -16.11 -0.70 -3.57
C PHE A 162 -15.53 -1.25 -2.26
N ILE A 163 -16.31 -1.25 -1.19
CA ILE A 163 -15.87 -1.66 0.17
C ILE A 163 -15.77 -3.20 0.28
N SER A 164 -16.66 -3.95 -0.37
CA SER A 164 -16.72 -5.41 -0.31
C SER A 164 -15.41 -6.14 -0.69
N PRO A 165 -14.77 -5.87 -1.84
CA PRO A 165 -13.52 -6.55 -2.21
C PRO A 165 -12.36 -6.19 -1.26
N VAL A 166 -12.35 -4.97 -0.72
CA VAL A 166 -11.33 -4.56 0.28
C VAL A 166 -11.49 -5.39 1.56
N ILE A 167 -12.72 -5.58 2.04
CA ILE A 167 -13.00 -6.42 3.23
C ILE A 167 -12.65 -7.88 2.97
N LEU A 168 -13.01 -8.44 1.80
CA LEU A 168 -12.68 -9.83 1.46
C LEU A 168 -11.17 -10.08 1.39
N VAL A 169 -10.42 -9.14 0.80
CA VAL A 169 -8.96 -9.19 0.73
C VAL A 169 -8.36 -9.13 2.14
N LEU A 170 -8.84 -8.23 3.00
CA LEU A 170 -8.41 -8.14 4.41
C LEU A 170 -8.73 -9.43 5.18
N LEU A 171 -9.94 -9.99 5.03
CA LEU A 171 -10.33 -11.25 5.68
C LEU A 171 -9.50 -12.43 5.20
N SER A 172 -9.19 -12.50 3.90
CA SER A 172 -8.33 -13.54 3.34
C SER A 172 -6.92 -13.46 3.90
N CYS A 173 -6.40 -12.24 4.11
CA CYS A 173 -5.11 -12.03 4.75
C CYS A 173 -5.13 -12.39 6.24
N ILE A 174 -6.16 -11.97 6.96
CA ILE A 174 -6.34 -12.33 8.36
C ILE A 174 -6.43 -13.85 8.50
N HIS A 175 -7.22 -14.52 7.65
CA HIS A 175 -7.33 -15.97 7.62
C HIS A 175 -5.98 -16.64 7.35
N GLN A 176 -5.23 -16.16 6.36
CA GLN A 176 -3.90 -16.68 6.03
C GLN A 176 -2.92 -16.51 7.20
N GLN A 177 -3.01 -15.39 7.92
CA GLN A 177 -2.16 -15.07 9.06
C GLN A 177 -2.52 -15.86 10.32
N TYR A 178 -3.82 -16.08 10.59
CA TYR A 178 -4.28 -16.97 11.66
C TYR A 178 -3.87 -18.43 11.39
N LYS A 179 -4.02 -18.90 10.15
CA LYS A 179 -3.61 -20.26 9.77
C LYS A 179 -2.11 -20.45 9.99
N LEU A 180 -1.29 -19.49 9.57
CA LEU A 180 0.15 -19.54 9.79
C LEU A 180 0.57 -19.38 11.25
N LEU A 181 -0.14 -18.57 12.04
CA LEU A 181 0.06 -18.51 13.49
C LEU A 181 -0.30 -19.84 14.16
N SER A 182 -1.36 -20.53 13.70
CA SER A 182 -1.73 -21.85 14.21
C SER A 182 -0.69 -22.93 13.87
N GLU A 183 -0.09 -22.85 12.67
CA GLU A 183 1.00 -23.73 12.25
C GLU A 183 2.30 -23.40 12.99
N HIS A 184 2.63 -22.13 13.20
CA HIS A 184 3.80 -21.73 13.99
C HIS A 184 3.63 -22.02 15.49
N LEU A 185 2.44 -21.90 16.08
CA LEU A 185 2.18 -22.32 17.46
C LEU A 185 2.27 -23.85 17.59
N LYS A 186 1.79 -24.60 16.60
CA LYS A 186 2.03 -26.05 16.51
C LYS A 186 3.51 -26.38 16.37
N SER A 187 4.24 -25.68 15.49
CA SER A 187 5.68 -25.85 15.29
C SER A 187 6.45 -25.49 16.55
N TYR A 188 6.10 -24.41 17.27
CA TYR A 188 6.75 -24.00 18.51
C TYR A 188 6.47 -24.99 19.66
N SER A 189 5.27 -25.57 19.71
CA SER A 189 4.93 -26.66 20.63
C SER A 189 5.70 -27.95 20.30
N ILE A 190 5.85 -28.29 19.01
CA ILE A 190 6.67 -29.40 18.52
C ILE A 190 8.17 -29.12 18.71
N ASP A 191 8.64 -27.88 18.59
CA ASP A 191 10.02 -27.47 18.80
C ASP A 191 10.39 -27.45 20.29
N ILE A 192 9.46 -27.21 21.22
CA ILE A 192 9.71 -27.37 22.66
C ILE A 192 9.81 -28.85 23.04
N LEU A 193 8.92 -29.70 22.52
CA LEU A 193 9.00 -31.17 22.66
C LEU A 193 10.26 -31.74 22.00
N GLY A 194 10.61 -31.22 20.82
CA GLY A 194 11.83 -31.53 20.08
C GLY A 194 13.08 -31.06 20.81
N LYS A 195 13.11 -29.84 21.37
CA LYS A 195 14.22 -29.33 22.18
C LYS A 195 14.39 -30.09 23.50
N LEU A 196 13.33 -30.61 24.12
CA LEU A 196 13.46 -31.53 25.27
C LEU A 196 14.12 -32.86 24.87
N TYR A 197 13.78 -33.41 23.69
CA TYR A 197 14.41 -34.62 23.12
C TYR A 197 15.81 -34.38 22.54
N PHE A 198 16.10 -33.15 22.10
CA PHE A 198 17.39 -32.76 21.52
C PHE A 198 18.37 -32.32 22.60
N LEU A 199 17.89 -31.83 23.77
CA LEU A 199 18.71 -31.53 24.95
C LEU A 199 19.41 -32.76 25.55
N SER A 200 18.91 -33.99 25.35
CA SER A 200 19.64 -35.20 25.71
C SER A 200 20.80 -35.54 24.75
N ASN A 201 20.92 -34.87 23.59
CA ASN A 201 21.97 -35.12 22.59
C ASN A 201 22.69 -33.83 22.08
N TRP A 202 22.47 -32.68 22.71
CA TRP A 202 22.80 -31.34 22.19
C TRP A 202 24.28 -30.93 22.28
N ALA A 203 25.10 -31.64 23.05
CA ALA A 203 26.49 -31.23 23.29
C ALA A 203 27.39 -31.36 22.04
N VAL A 204 26.97 -32.10 21.01
CA VAL A 204 27.83 -32.50 19.88
C VAL A 204 27.67 -31.61 18.63
N TYR A 205 26.52 -30.95 18.41
CA TYR A 205 26.23 -30.24 17.15
C TYR A 205 26.56 -28.73 17.17
N PHE A 206 26.65 -28.12 18.35
CA PHE A 206 26.76 -26.66 18.51
C PHE A 206 28.11 -26.05 18.06
N ARG A 207 29.09 -26.87 17.69
CA ARG A 207 30.43 -26.40 17.29
C ARG A 207 30.58 -26.12 15.78
N SER A 208 29.58 -26.42 14.95
CA SER A 208 29.74 -26.38 13.48
C SER A 208 29.08 -25.20 12.75
N GLU A 209 28.05 -24.53 13.29
CA GLU A 209 27.27 -23.52 12.53
C GLU A 209 27.64 -22.05 12.80
N GLU A 210 28.34 -21.77 13.92
CA GLU A 210 28.76 -20.41 14.29
C GLU A 210 29.79 -19.80 13.30
N GLN A 211 30.51 -20.66 12.57
CA GLN A 211 31.56 -20.27 11.61
C GLN A 211 31.04 -19.71 10.28
N THR A 212 29.79 -20.01 9.89
CA THR A 212 29.28 -19.71 8.54
C THR A 212 28.52 -18.37 8.47
N ALA A 213 27.79 -18.02 9.53
CA ALA A 213 27.03 -16.77 9.61
C ALA A 213 27.94 -15.53 9.72
N HIS A 214 29.06 -15.64 10.46
CA HIS A 214 29.98 -14.52 10.65
C HIS A 214 30.75 -14.15 9.35
N LYS A 215 30.97 -15.10 8.44
CA LYS A 215 31.67 -14.87 7.17
C LYS A 215 30.81 -14.12 6.14
N LYS A 216 29.50 -14.36 6.10
CA LYS A 216 28.57 -13.71 5.15
C LYS A 216 28.27 -12.25 5.52
N CYS A 217 28.18 -11.94 6.82
CA CYS A 217 27.96 -10.57 7.29
C CYS A 217 29.20 -9.66 7.07
N LYS A 218 30.42 -10.23 7.14
CA LYS A 218 31.67 -9.50 6.90
C LYS A 218 31.88 -9.14 5.40
N SER A 219 31.37 -9.95 4.47
CA SER A 219 31.57 -9.70 3.02
C SER A 219 30.67 -8.58 2.47
N ILE A 220 29.45 -8.44 2.99
CA ILE A 220 28.50 -7.38 2.59
C ILE A 220 28.96 -6.02 3.13
N CYS A 221 29.42 -5.96 4.39
CA CYS A 221 29.90 -4.72 4.99
C CYS A 221 31.23 -4.24 4.37
N ALA A 222 32.10 -5.16 3.93
CA ALA A 222 33.36 -4.82 3.26
C ALA A 222 33.16 -4.25 1.84
N ARG A 223 32.12 -4.67 1.09
CA ARG A 223 31.79 -4.08 -0.22
C ARG A 223 31.28 -2.65 -0.11
N VAL A 224 30.46 -2.35 0.90
CA VAL A 224 29.96 -0.99 1.16
C VAL A 224 31.09 -0.03 1.57
N LYS A 225 32.09 -0.50 2.33
CA LYS A 225 33.23 0.34 2.74
C LYS A 225 34.28 0.54 1.63
N LYS A 226 34.42 -0.39 0.69
CA LYS A 226 35.42 -0.29 -0.41
C LYS A 226 34.95 0.63 -1.55
N GLN A 227 33.64 0.72 -1.81
CA GLN A 227 33.11 1.70 -2.77
C GLN A 227 33.18 3.15 -2.24
N LYS A 228 33.08 3.35 -0.92
CA LYS A 228 33.18 4.69 -0.30
C LYS A 228 34.61 5.25 -0.15
N ARG A 229 35.65 4.52 -0.58
CA ARG A 229 37.07 4.91 -0.45
C ARG A 229 37.80 5.11 -1.78
N ILE A 230 37.15 4.84 -2.91
CA ILE A 230 37.70 5.01 -4.26
C ILE A 230 36.96 6.13 -5.02
N ALA A 231 36.04 6.82 -4.32
CA ALA A 231 35.49 8.12 -4.71
C ALA A 231 35.97 9.16 -3.68
#